data_AF-A0A1F5A352-F1
#
_entry.id   AF-A0A1F5A352-F1
#
_cell.length_a   1.000
_cell.length_b   1.000
_cell.length_c   1.000
_cell.angle_alpha   90.00
_cell.angle_beta   90.00
_cell.angle_gamma   90.00
#
_symmetry.space_group_name_H-M   'P 1'
#
loop_
_entity.id
_entity.type
_entity.pdbx_description
1 polymer ?
#
loop_
_entity_poly.entity_id
_entity_poly.type
_entity_poly.pdbx_seq_one_letter_code
_entity_poly.pdbx_strand_id
1 'polypeptide(L)'
;MALSKEQEDLYKKTMQEAKRQLEGVDALIEKELQKVREKLAELQESKKSFRMIYEGTAKLLGVASELEDEDESSDVASAASTKM
;
A
#
# COMPACT_ATOMS: atom_id res chain seq x y z
N MET A 1 20.70 -42.87 1.46
CA MET A 1 19.95 -43.32 2.65
C MET A 1 18.56 -42.71 2.58
N ALA A 2 17.50 -43.49 2.79
CA ALA A 2 16.15 -42.95 2.90
C ALA A 2 15.91 -42.43 4.33
N LEU A 3 15.05 -41.41 4.46
CA LEU A 3 14.65 -40.89 5.77
C LEU A 3 13.91 -41.96 6.57
N SER A 4 14.06 -41.92 7.89
CA SER A 4 13.19 -42.71 8.77
C SER A 4 11.78 -42.10 8.79
N LYS A 5 10.79 -42.90 9.17
CA LYS A 5 9.39 -42.44 9.29
C LYS A 5 9.24 -41.27 10.26
N GLU A 6 9.97 -41.30 11.39
CA GLU A 6 9.98 -40.21 12.36
C GLU A 6 10.56 -38.91 11.78
N GLN A 7 11.62 -39.01 10.97
CA GLN A 7 12.19 -37.86 10.28
C GLN A 7 11.19 -37.30 9.26
N GLU A 8 10.51 -38.17 8.50
CA GLU A 8 9.49 -37.76 7.54
C GLU A 8 8.32 -37.02 8.23
N ASP A 9 7.83 -37.54 9.35
CA ASP A 9 6.74 -36.92 10.11
C ASP A 9 7.15 -35.58 10.72
N LEU A 10 8.39 -35.45 11.21
CA LEU A 10 8.94 -34.18 11.68
C LEU A 10 8.98 -33.14 10.56
N TYR A 11 9.52 -33.49 9.39
CA TYR A 11 9.58 -32.57 8.25
C TYR A 11 8.20 -32.15 7.76
N LYS A 12 7.23 -33.08 7.71
CA LYS A 12 5.84 -32.75 7.36
C LYS A 12 5.25 -31.74 8.35
N LYS A 13 5.47 -31.93 9.65
CA LYS A 13 5.01 -30.99 10.68
C LYS A 13 5.67 -29.61 10.53
N THR A 14 6.99 -29.58 10.32
CA THR A 14 7.72 -28.33 10.07
C THR A 14 7.19 -27.60 8.83
N MET A 15 6.90 -28.33 7.75
CA MET A 15 6.36 -27.76 6.52
C MET A 15 4.95 -27.17 6.73
N GLN A 16 4.09 -27.85 7.49
CA GLN A 16 2.75 -27.34 7.84
C GLN A 16 2.81 -26.08 8.69
N GLU A 17 3.71 -26.04 9.68
CA GLU A 17 3.89 -24.86 10.52
C GLU A 17 4.44 -23.68 9.70
N ALA A 18 5.43 -23.92 8.84
CA ALA A 18 5.97 -22.89 7.95
C ALA A 18 4.89 -22.34 7.01
N LYS A 19 4.03 -23.20 6.47
CA LYS A 19 2.89 -22.76 5.64
C LYS A 19 1.94 -21.86 6.42
N ARG A 20 1.58 -22.23 7.65
CA ARG A 20 0.72 -21.40 8.51
C ARG A 20 1.35 -20.05 8.82
N GLN A 21 2.67 -20.02 9.03
CA GLN A 21 3.40 -18.77 9.27
C GLN A 21 3.42 -17.88 8.03
N LEU A 22 3.60 -18.45 6.83
CA LEU A 22 3.52 -17.70 5.57
C LEU A 22 2.14 -17.06 5.39
N GLU A 23 1.06 -17.81 5.58
CA GLU A 23 -0.31 -17.27 5.50
C GLU A 23 -0.54 -16.14 6.52
N GLY A 24 0.07 -16.23 7.71
CA GLY A 24 0.04 -15.17 8.71
C GLY A 24 0.82 -13.91 8.29
N VAL A 25 1.95 -14.07 7.61
CA VAL A 25 2.74 -12.97 7.06
C VAL A 25 1.98 -12.25 5.95
N ASP A 26 1.34 -12.99 5.03
CA ASP A 26 0.53 -12.39 3.95
C ASP A 26 -0.61 -11.53 4.51
N ALA A 27 -1.30 -12.00 5.55
CA ALA A 27 -2.35 -11.22 6.21
C ALA A 27 -1.82 -9.94 6.87
N LEU A 28 -0.60 -9.95 7.42
CA LEU A 28 0.04 -8.77 7.98
C LEU A 28 0.45 -7.78 6.89
N ILE A 29 0.96 -8.26 5.75
CA ILE A 29 1.30 -7.43 4.60
C ILE A 29 0.06 -6.68 4.10
N GLU A 30 -1.04 -7.39 3.87
CA GLU A 30 -2.29 -6.77 3.40
C GLU A 30 -2.83 -5.73 4.39
N LYS A 31 -2.72 -6.01 5.70
CA LYS A 31 -3.10 -5.05 6.74
C LYS A 31 -2.26 -3.77 6.69
N GLU A 32 -0.95 -3.87 6.51
CA GLU A 32 -0.09 -2.69 6.39
C GLU A 32 -0.32 -1.94 5.07
N LEU A 33 -0.52 -2.65 3.95
CA LEU A 33 -0.89 -2.03 2.68
C LEU A 33 -2.18 -1.22 2.79
N GLN A 34 -3.17 -1.71 3.51
CA GLN A 34 -4.41 -0.98 3.72
C GLN A 34 -4.20 0.34 4.48
N LYS A 35 -3.37 0.34 5.53
CA LYS A 35 -3.02 1.57 6.25
C LYS A 35 -2.28 2.57 5.37
N VAL A 36 -1.39 2.08 4.50
CA VAL A 36 -0.68 2.95 3.54
C VAL A 36 -1.67 3.58 2.56
N ARG A 37 -2.64 2.82 2.05
CA ARG A 37 -3.70 3.35 1.17
C ARG A 37 -4.52 4.43 1.86
N GLU A 38 -4.96 4.18 3.09
CA GLU A 38 -5.69 5.15 3.90
C GLU A 38 -4.84 6.42 4.11
N LYS A 39 -3.56 6.26 4.45
CA LYS A 39 -2.68 7.40 4.68
C LYS A 39 -2.45 8.22 3.41
N LEU A 40 -2.32 7.56 2.26
CA LEU A 40 -2.17 8.23 0.97
C LEU A 40 -3.42 9.05 0.64
N ALA A 41 -4.62 8.51 0.87
CA ALA A 41 -5.87 9.24 0.67
C ALA A 41 -5.94 10.50 1.54
N GLU A 42 -5.63 10.40 2.83
CA GLU A 42 -5.57 11.56 3.74
C GLU A 42 -4.57 12.64 3.26
N LEU A 43 -3.40 12.21 2.79
CA LEU A 43 -2.36 13.12 2.30
C LEU A 43 -2.77 13.81 1.00
N GLN A 44 -3.46 13.09 0.10
CA GLN A 44 -4.01 13.66 -1.12
C GLN A 44 -5.09 14.70 -0.82
N GLU A 45 -6.01 14.40 0.10
CA GLU A 45 -7.03 15.35 0.55
C GLU A 45 -6.39 16.60 1.18
N SER A 46 -5.39 16.41 2.02
CA SER A 46 -4.62 17.51 2.63
C SER A 46 -3.94 18.37 1.57
N LYS A 47 -3.28 17.75 0.58
CA LYS A 47 -2.64 18.45 -0.56
C LYS A 47 -3.68 19.30 -1.32
N LYS A 48 -4.86 18.74 -1.60
CA LYS A 48 -5.96 19.44 -2.29
C LYS A 48 -6.47 20.63 -1.48
N SER A 49 -6.64 20.47 -0.18
CA SER A 49 -7.05 21.55 0.72
C SER A 49 -6.04 22.70 0.73
N PHE A 50 -4.74 22.40 0.85
CA PHE A 50 -3.71 23.43 0.79
C PHE A 50 -3.64 24.14 -0.56
N ARG A 51 -3.81 23.40 -1.66
CA ARG A 51 -3.89 23.97 -3.01
C ARG A 51 -5.07 24.96 -3.12
N MET A 52 -6.26 24.57 -2.68
CA MET A 52 -7.43 25.46 -2.66
C MET A 52 -7.19 26.73 -1.84
N ILE A 53 -6.55 26.61 -0.67
CA ILE A 53 -6.20 27.75 0.18
C ILE A 53 -5.21 28.67 -0.54
N TYR A 54 -4.16 28.10 -1.14
CA TYR A 54 -3.15 28.87 -1.87
C TYR A 54 -3.78 29.63 -3.04
N GLU A 55 -4.52 28.94 -3.90
CA GLU A 55 -5.16 29.54 -5.08
C GLU A 55 -6.21 30.59 -4.69
N GLY A 56 -7.01 30.31 -3.66
CA GLY A 56 -7.96 31.27 -3.11
C GLY A 56 -7.29 32.53 -2.58
N THR A 57 -6.16 32.37 -1.88
CA THR A 57 -5.38 33.49 -1.33
C THR A 57 -4.69 34.28 -2.45
N ALA A 58 -4.11 33.62 -3.44
CA ALA A 58 -3.51 34.25 -4.61
C ALA A 58 -4.54 35.13 -5.35
N LYS A 59 -5.75 34.60 -5.55
CA LYS A 59 -6.86 35.33 -6.15
C LYS A 59 -7.28 36.57 -5.35
N LEU A 60 -7.35 36.46 -4.03
CA LEU A 60 -7.67 37.60 -3.15
C LEU A 60 -6.60 38.70 -3.21
N LEU A 61 -5.32 38.31 -3.33
CA LEU A 61 -4.19 39.24 -3.44
C LEU A 61 -4.01 39.78 -4.87
N GLY A 62 -4.74 39.26 -5.86
CA GLY A 62 -4.60 39.62 -7.27
C GLY A 62 -3.26 39.19 -7.89
N VAL A 63 -2.60 38.19 -7.29
CA VAL A 63 -1.36 37.61 -7.81
C VAL A 63 -1.66 36.36 -8.63
N ALA A 64 -0.84 36.09 -9.65
CA ALA A 64 -0.96 34.88 -10.44
C ALA A 64 -0.60 33.65 -9.58
N SER A 65 -1.37 32.58 -9.70
CA SER A 65 -1.01 31.28 -9.10
C SER A 65 0.16 30.68 -9.87
N GLU A 66 1.17 30.19 -9.14
CA GLU A 66 2.32 29.49 -9.71
C GLU A 66 2.16 27.96 -9.67
N LEU A 67 1.04 27.45 -9.14
CA LEU A 67 0.77 26.02 -9.13
C LEU A 67 0.33 25.55 -10.52
N GLU A 68 1.02 24.55 -11.07
CA GLU A 68 0.56 23.87 -12.28
C GLU A 68 -0.73 23.09 -12.00
N ASP A 69 -1.64 23.10 -12.97
CA ASP A 69 -2.83 22.24 -13.01
C ASP A 69 -2.37 20.79 -13.19
N GLU A 70 -1.98 20.14 -12.09
CA GLU A 70 -1.81 18.69 -12.07
C GLU A 70 -3.20 18.07 -12.13
N ASP A 71 -3.68 17.77 -13.34
CA ASP A 71 -4.82 16.88 -13.55
C ASP A 71 -4.57 15.58 -12.77
N GLU A 72 -5.56 15.17 -11.97
CA GLU A 72 -5.55 14.06 -11.00
C GLU A 72 -5.37 12.67 -11.68
N SER A 73 -4.33 12.46 -12.48
CA SER A 73 -4.05 11.21 -13.18
C SER A 73 -2.79 10.54 -12.63
N SER A 74 -2.92 9.25 -12.28
CA SER A 74 -1.89 8.32 -11.75
C SER A 74 -1.36 8.66 -10.35
N ASP A 75 -1.46 7.80 -9.33
CA ASP A 75 -1.02 6.41 -9.29
C ASP A 75 -1.72 5.64 -8.16
N VAL A 76 -2.59 4.68 -8.48
CA VAL A 76 -2.66 3.42 -7.70
C VAL A 76 -3.21 2.20 -8.47
N ALA A 77 -3.50 2.30 -9.77
CA ALA A 77 -4.17 1.19 -10.48
C ALA A 77 -3.26 0.02 -10.94
N SER A 78 -1.93 0.02 -10.69
CA SER A 78 -1.04 -0.98 -11.32
C SER A 78 -0.35 -2.00 -10.39
N ALA A 79 -0.62 -2.03 -9.08
CA ALA A 79 0.11 -2.95 -8.19
C ALA A 79 -0.62 -4.26 -7.84
N ALA A 80 -1.90 -4.42 -8.22
CA ALA A 80 -2.73 -5.55 -7.75
C ALA A 80 -3.07 -6.61 -8.82
N SER A 81 -2.55 -6.54 -10.05
CA SER A 81 -2.94 -7.48 -11.13
C SER A 81 -1.80 -8.24 -11.82
N THR A 82 -0.57 -8.19 -11.32
CA THR A 82 0.53 -9.00 -11.89
C THR A 82 0.88 -10.20 -11.01
N LYS A 83 -0.02 -11.20 -11.05
CA LYS A 83 0.21 -12.66 -11.11
C LYS A 83 -0.87 -13.44 -10.36
N MET A 84 -1.88 -13.87 -11.13
CA MET A 84 -2.45 -15.21 -10.97
C MET A 84 -1.48 -16.25 -11.51
#